data_AF-A0A7C3UHW6-F1
#
_entry.id   AF-A0A7C3UHW6-F1
#
_cell.length_a   1.000
_cell.length_b   1.000
_cell.length_c   1.000
_cell.angle_alpha   90.00
_cell.angle_beta   90.00
_cell.angle_gamma   90.00
#
_symmetry.space_group_name_H-M   'P 1'
#
loop_
_entity.id
_entity.type
_entity.pdbx_description
1 polymer ?
#
loop_
_entity_poly.entity_id
_entity_poly.type
_entity_poly.pdbx_seq_one_letter_code
_entity_poly.pdbx_strand_id
1 'polypeptide(L)'
;MVTETFKELQKIWENSIKMQLKFIESFMNALDNLTKFSLMQNNVAVFRTKVQSGGRISIPEADRASLQIKEGDIVKVIVIKEGGD
;
A
#
# COMPACT_ATOMS: atom_id res chain seq x y z
N MET A 1 -16.95 -18.53 46.58
CA MET A 1 -17.74 -18.31 45.34
C MET A 1 -17.58 -16.92 44.74
N VAL A 2 -17.43 -15.84 45.51
CA VAL A 2 -17.26 -14.45 44.99
C VAL A 2 -15.89 -14.21 44.30
N THR A 3 -14.87 -15.02 44.62
CA THR A 3 -13.50 -14.91 44.06
C THR A 3 -13.36 -15.51 42.66
N GLU A 4 -14.09 -16.57 42.35
CA GLU A 4 -14.05 -17.25 41.04
C GLU A 4 -14.69 -16.35 39.98
N THR A 5 -15.85 -15.76 40.30
CA THR A 5 -16.57 -14.82 39.44
C THR A 5 -15.77 -13.55 39.15
N PHE A 6 -14.98 -13.05 40.12
CA PHE A 6 -14.13 -11.87 39.91
C PHE A 6 -12.94 -12.17 38.97
N LYS A 7 -12.33 -13.35 39.12
CA LYS A 7 -11.25 -13.81 38.22
C LYS A 7 -11.77 -14.05 36.81
N GLU A 8 -12.96 -14.62 36.66
CA GLU A 8 -13.61 -14.77 35.36
C GLU A 8 -13.94 -13.41 34.72
N LEU A 9 -14.43 -12.45 35.51
CA LEU A 9 -14.69 -11.08 35.05
C LEU A 9 -13.41 -10.40 34.55
N GLN A 10 -12.30 -10.53 35.29
CA GLN A 10 -10.98 -10.03 34.87
C GLN A 10 -10.52 -10.69 33.56
N LYS A 11 -10.69 -12.01 33.44
CA LYS A 11 -10.31 -12.77 32.24
C LYS A 11 -11.14 -12.38 31.01
N ILE A 12 -12.43 -12.11 31.19
CA ILE A 12 -13.33 -11.62 30.14
C ILE A 12 -12.95 -10.20 29.73
N TRP A 13 -12.60 -9.33 30.68
CA TRP A 13 -12.10 -7.99 30.41
C TRP A 13 -10.77 -8.01 29.63
N GLU A 14 -9.81 -8.81 30.07
CA GLU A 14 -8.52 -8.97 29.38
C GLU A 14 -8.69 -9.56 27.97
N ASN A 15 -9.54 -10.57 27.81
CA ASN A 15 -9.81 -11.17 26.50
C ASN A 15 -10.54 -10.20 25.57
N SER A 16 -11.47 -9.40 26.10
CA SER A 16 -12.20 -8.39 25.31
C SER A 16 -11.27 -7.27 24.84
N ILE A 17 -10.37 -6.79 25.70
CA ILE A 17 -9.35 -5.80 25.33
C ILE A 17 -8.40 -6.37 24.27
N LYS A 18 -7.92 -7.61 24.44
CA LYS A 18 -7.05 -8.26 23.44
C LYS A 18 -7.74 -8.43 22.09
N MET A 19 -9.04 -8.75 22.10
CA MET A 19 -9.82 -8.89 20.88
C MET A 19 -10.03 -7.55 20.17
N GLN A 20 -10.29 -6.47 20.93
CA GLN A 20 -10.37 -5.11 20.39
C GLN A 20 -9.02 -4.65 19.82
N LEU A 21 -7.91 -4.89 20.50
CA LEU A 21 -6.57 -4.55 20.02
C LEU A 21 -6.23 -5.28 18.71
N LYS A 22 -6.50 -6.60 18.63
CA LYS A 22 -6.31 -7.37 17.38
C LYS A 22 -7.19 -6.87 16.23
N PHE A 23 -8.40 -6.42 16.52
CA PHE A 23 -9.29 -5.83 15.53
C PHE A 23 -8.75 -4.48 15.03
N ILE A 24 -8.27 -3.64 15.94
CA ILE A 24 -7.62 -2.36 15.61
C ILE A 24 -6.35 -2.60 14.79
N GLU A 25 -5.50 -3.54 15.16
CA GLU A 25 -4.29 -3.91 14.38
C GLU A 25 -4.66 -4.38 12.97
N SER A 26 -5.68 -5.24 12.85
CA SER A 26 -6.15 -5.73 11.55
C SER A 26 -6.74 -4.60 10.69
N PHE A 27 -7.51 -3.70 11.30
CA PHE A 27 -8.07 -2.53 10.64
C PHE A 27 -7.00 -1.53 10.22
N MET A 28 -5.99 -1.28 11.06
CA MET A 28 -4.85 -0.44 10.74
C MET A 28 -4.01 -1.02 9.60
N ASN A 29 -3.75 -2.33 9.61
CA ASN A 29 -3.06 -3.00 8.50
C ASN A 29 -3.85 -2.95 7.18
N ALA A 30 -5.19 -3.09 7.25
CA ALA A 30 -6.05 -2.94 6.09
C ALA A 30 -6.06 -1.49 5.56
N LEU A 31 -6.11 -0.51 6.47
CA LEU A 31 -5.99 0.91 6.13
C LEU A 31 -4.63 1.23 5.52
N ASP A 32 -3.53 0.72 6.06
CA ASP A 32 -2.18 0.93 5.53
C ASP A 32 -2.00 0.33 4.13
N ASN A 33 -2.60 -0.84 3.87
CA ASN A 33 -2.63 -1.42 2.53
C ASN A 33 -3.52 -0.61 1.57
N LEU A 34 -4.67 -0.10 2.04
CA LEU A 34 -5.55 0.76 1.25
C LEU A 34 -4.91 2.12 0.93
N THR A 35 -4.23 2.74 1.90
CA THR A 35 -3.52 4.00 1.70
C THR A 35 -2.32 3.81 0.79
N LYS A 36 -1.56 2.71 0.89
CA LYS A 36 -0.49 2.37 -0.07
C LYS A 36 -1.04 2.22 -1.51
N PHE A 37 -2.21 1.61 -1.67
CA PHE A 37 -2.86 1.44 -2.97
C PHE A 37 -3.49 2.75 -3.49
N SER A 38 -4.04 3.58 -2.61
CA SER A 38 -4.61 4.90 -2.93
C SER A 38 -3.54 5.95 -3.23
N LEU A 39 -2.42 5.93 -2.52
CA LEU A 39 -1.24 6.75 -2.82
C LEU A 39 -0.59 6.35 -4.15
N MET A 40 -0.70 5.08 -4.55
CA MET A 40 -0.39 4.65 -5.92
C MET A 40 -1.34 5.26 -6.96
N GLN A 41 -2.57 5.68 -6.65
CA GLN A 41 -3.47 6.22 -7.67
C GLN A 41 -3.24 7.71 -7.98
N ASN A 42 -2.74 8.50 -7.02
CA ASN A 42 -2.63 9.96 -7.21
C ASN A 42 -1.31 10.41 -7.89
N ASN A 43 -0.29 9.55 -7.94
CA ASN A 43 1.04 9.91 -8.45
C ASN A 43 1.60 8.90 -9.48
N VAL A 44 0.75 8.09 -10.11
CA VAL A 44 1.17 7.11 -11.11
C VAL A 44 0.62 7.49 -12.49
N ALA A 45 1.52 7.77 -13.42
CA ALA A 45 1.19 7.86 -14.84
C ALA A 45 1.44 6.49 -15.49
N VAL A 46 0.47 6.04 -16.28
CA VAL A 46 0.56 4.79 -17.05
C VAL A 46 0.58 5.14 -18.53
N PHE A 47 1.69 4.84 -19.20
CA PHE A 47 1.87 5.08 -20.62
C PHE A 47 2.48 3.87 -21.31
N ARG A 48 2.16 3.70 -22.59
CA ARG A 48 2.72 2.64 -23.44
C ARG A 48 3.88 3.20 -24.24
N THR A 49 5.05 2.58 -24.12
CA THR A 49 6.22 2.93 -24.93
C THR A 49 7.00 1.68 -25.33
N LYS A 50 7.82 1.79 -26.37
CA LYS A 50 8.70 0.70 -26.82
C LYS A 50 9.99 0.71 -26.00
N VAL A 51 10.51 -0.48 -25.72
CA VAL A 51 11.83 -0.64 -25.12
C VAL A 51 12.90 -0.33 -26.18
N GLN A 52 13.79 0.60 -25.87
CA GLN A 52 14.90 1.01 -26.76
C GLN A 52 16.14 0.15 -26.55
N SER A 53 17.12 0.29 -27.45
CA SER A 53 18.42 -0.39 -27.34
C SER A 53 19.08 -0.11 -25.98
N GLY A 54 19.45 -1.20 -25.29
CA GLY A 54 20.01 -1.16 -23.93
C GLY A 54 18.96 -1.13 -22.81
N GLY A 55 17.69 -1.43 -23.10
CA GLY A 55 16.65 -1.53 -22.07
C GLY A 55 16.11 -0.18 -21.59
N ARG A 56 16.38 0.91 -22.32
CA ARG A 56 15.90 2.25 -21.97
C ARG A 56 14.42 2.41 -22.33
N ILE A 57 13.70 3.10 -21.46
CA ILE A 57 12.27 3.41 -21.59
C ILE A 57 12.14 4.93 -21.44
N SER A 58 11.52 5.60 -22.40
CA SER A 58 11.32 7.05 -22.37
C SER A 58 9.95 7.39 -21.78
N ILE A 59 9.94 8.32 -20.83
CA ILE A 59 8.72 8.89 -20.25
C ILE A 59 8.23 10.02 -21.18
N PRO A 60 6.98 10.00 -21.66
CA PRO A 60 6.41 11.09 -22.46
C PRO A 60 6.41 12.42 -21.70
N GLU A 61 6.62 13.52 -22.43
CA GLU A 61 6.72 14.85 -21.83
C GLU A 61 5.44 15.26 -21.08
N ALA A 62 4.26 14.87 -21.60
CA ALA A 62 2.98 15.16 -20.97
C ALA A 62 2.88 14.53 -19.57
N ASP A 63 3.30 13.26 -19.44
CA ASP A 63 3.29 12.53 -18.17
C ASP A 63 4.38 13.05 -17.23
N ARG A 64 5.57 13.33 -17.77
CA ARG A 64 6.69 13.91 -17.01
C ARG A 64 6.31 15.23 -16.37
N ALA A 65 5.67 16.12 -17.15
CA ALA A 65 5.20 17.42 -16.66
C ALA A 65 4.07 17.28 -15.63
N SER A 66 3.12 16.36 -15.86
CA SER A 66 1.99 16.12 -14.95
C SER A 66 2.44 15.56 -13.59
N LEU A 67 3.43 14.68 -13.58
CA LEU A 67 4.05 14.16 -12.36
C LEU A 67 5.16 15.06 -11.78
N GLN A 68 5.42 16.20 -12.43
CA GLN A 68 6.46 17.17 -12.05
C GLN A 68 7.86 16.55 -11.89
N ILE A 69 8.17 15.52 -12.68
CA ILE A 69 9.45 14.79 -12.63
C ILE A 69 10.55 15.61 -13.33
N LYS A 70 11.65 15.81 -12.63
CA LYS A 70 12.82 16.56 -13.10
C LYS A 70 14.04 15.66 -13.27
N GLU A 71 15.05 16.20 -13.95
CA GLU A 71 16.34 15.54 -14.07
C GLU A 71 16.97 15.38 -12.68
N GLY A 72 17.44 14.17 -12.38
CA GLY A 72 18.01 13.81 -11.07
C GLY A 72 17.00 13.21 -10.08
N ASP A 73 15.71 13.20 -10.39
CA ASP A 73 14.69 12.60 -9.52
C ASP A 73 14.76 11.06 -9.56
N ILE A 74 14.65 10.44 -8.38
CA ILE A 74 14.57 8.98 -8.25
C ILE A 74 13.11 8.55 -8.44
N VAL A 75 12.87 7.71 -9.45
CA VAL A 75 11.54 7.19 -9.76
C VAL A 75 11.44 5.69 -9.50
N LYS A 76 10.24 5.22 -9.12
CA LYS A 76 9.91 3.80 -9.01
C LYS A 76 9.21 3.36 -10.29
N VAL A 77 9.72 2.31 -10.94
CA VAL A 77 9.22 1.84 -12.23
C VAL A 77 8.54 0.48 -12.07
N ILE A 78 7.35 0.32 -12.66
CA ILE A 78 6.64 -0.96 -12.79
C ILE A 78 6.50 -1.23 -14.29
N VAL A 79 7.00 -2.37 -14.76
CA VAL A 79 6.96 -2.76 -16.18
C VAL A 79 6.02 -3.94 -16.34
N ILE A 80 5.02 -3.80 -17.22
CA ILE A 80 4.08 -4.86 -17.59
C ILE A 80 4.27 -5.12 -19.08
N LYS A 81 4.64 -6.35 -19.44
CA LYS A 81 4.76 -6.76 -20.85
C LYS A 81 3.35 -6.99 -21.42
N GLU A 82 2.98 -6.22 -22.43
CA GLU A 82 1.78 -6.51 -23.22
C GLU A 82 2.13 -7.46 -24.38
N GLY A 83 1.35 -8.54 -24.55
CA GLY A 83 1.56 -9.52 -25.62
C GLY A 83 2.64 -10.56 -25.32
N GLY A 84 2.49 -11.30 -24.22
CA GLY A 84 3.11 -12.61 -24.09
C GLY A 84 2.07 -13.68 -24.39
N ASP A 85 2.45 -14.69 -25.18
CA ASP A 85 1.77 -16.00 -25.15
C ASP A 85 1.81 -16.57 -23.72
#